data_AF-A0A956F9M1-F1
#
_entry.id   AF-A0A956F9M1-F1
#
_cell.length_a   1.000
_cell.length_b   1.000
_cell.length_c   1.000
_cell.angle_alpha   90.00
_cell.angle_beta   90.00
_cell.angle_gamma   90.00
#
_symmetry.space_group_name_H-M   'P 1'
#
loop_
_entity.id
_entity.type
_entity.pdbx_description
1 polymer ?
#
loop_
_entity_poly.entity_id
_entity_poly.type
_entity_poly.pdbx_seq_one_letter_code
_entity_poly.pdbx_strand_id
1 'polypeptide(L)'
;TDPGLADARYALARLLDEAGEHAARTEHDLAVLRLDAAAHRRAGLGGRRDLALIEEVAAEVLDRLPEPFASRLHDVPIVLEPRPGEAIVAEGFDPRAFGLFEGPDDHGRRRIDGIDPRPTRIVVFFANLLDAFGRDDEDLREQIEITLLHEIGHYFGLDEDQVDALGLR
;
A
#
# COMPACT_ATOMS: atom_id res chain seq x y z
N THR A 1 -4.79 -17.81 -15.77
CA THR A 1 -4.48 -16.40 -16.04
C THR A 1 -3.08 -16.32 -16.56
N ASP A 2 -2.89 -15.57 -17.64
CA ASP A 2 -1.58 -15.29 -18.26
C ASP A 2 -0.95 -14.09 -17.52
N PRO A 3 0.13 -14.27 -16.74
CA PRO A 3 0.79 -13.17 -16.03
C PRO A 3 1.25 -12.04 -16.97
N GLY A 4 1.71 -12.38 -18.18
CA GLY A 4 2.15 -11.40 -19.16
C GLY A 4 1.03 -10.46 -19.62
N LEU A 5 -0.23 -10.89 -19.51
CA LEU A 5 -1.39 -10.04 -19.81
C LEU A 5 -1.64 -9.00 -18.72
N ALA A 6 -1.41 -9.33 -17.44
CA ALA A 6 -1.56 -8.37 -16.35
C ALA A 6 -0.48 -7.28 -16.45
N ASP A 7 0.77 -7.67 -16.70
CA ASP A 7 1.88 -6.73 -16.84
C ASP A 7 1.73 -5.81 -18.05
N ALA A 8 1.31 -6.35 -19.20
CA ALA A 8 1.05 -5.54 -20.39
C ALA A 8 -0.09 -4.53 -20.16
N ARG A 9 -1.14 -4.92 -19.43
CA ARG A 9 -2.24 -4.02 -19.07
C ARG A 9 -1.81 -2.95 -18.08
N TYR A 10 -0.99 -3.32 -17.10
CA TYR A 10 -0.45 -2.38 -16.13
C TYR A 10 0.42 -1.32 -16.81
N ALA A 11 1.36 -1.74 -17.67
CA ALA A 11 2.19 -0.82 -18.43
C ALA A 11 1.36 0.11 -19.33
N LEU A 12 0.33 -0.41 -20.01
CA LEU A 12 -0.58 0.40 -20.80
C LEU A 12 -1.39 1.38 -19.95
N ALA A 13 -1.85 0.99 -18.77
CA ALA A 13 -2.55 1.89 -17.86
C ALA A 13 -1.67 3.08 -17.46
N ARG A 14 -0.39 2.86 -17.14
CA ARG A 14 0.56 3.96 -16.83
C ARG A 14 0.70 4.94 -18.00
N LEU A 15 0.85 4.45 -19.22
CA LEU A 15 0.91 5.29 -20.42
C LEU A 15 -0.39 6.08 -20.66
N LEU A 16 -1.55 5.48 -20.38
CA LEU A 16 -2.85 6.13 -20.52
C LEU A 16 -3.06 7.21 -19.45
N ASP A 17 -2.55 7.01 -18.23
CA ASP A 17 -2.56 8.03 -17.18
C ASP A 17 -1.72 9.25 -17.59
N GLU A 18 -0.52 9.04 -18.12
CA GLU A 18 0.34 10.09 -18.69
C GLU A 18 -0.33 10.84 -19.85
N ALA A 19 -1.15 10.15 -20.65
CA ALA A 19 -1.91 10.73 -21.75
C ALA A 19 -3.21 11.44 -21.30
N GLY A 20 -3.59 11.37 -20.02
CA GLY A 20 -4.85 11.91 -19.50
C GLY A 20 -6.10 11.10 -19.89
N GLU A 21 -5.92 9.87 -20.39
CA GLU A 21 -6.98 8.98 -20.84
C GLU A 21 -7.56 8.19 -19.66
N HIS A 22 -8.12 8.90 -18.66
CA HIS A 22 -8.51 8.33 -17.37
C HIS A 22 -9.50 7.17 -17.46
N ALA A 23 -10.48 7.24 -18.38
CA ALA A 23 -11.48 6.17 -18.54
C ALA A 23 -10.84 4.88 -19.05
N ALA A 24 -9.95 4.98 -20.04
CA ALA A 24 -9.22 3.84 -20.59
C ALA A 24 -8.25 3.28 -19.55
N ARG A 25 -7.48 4.14 -18.87
CA ARG A 25 -6.62 3.74 -17.75
C ARG A 25 -7.40 2.93 -16.71
N THR A 26 -8.54 3.45 -16.23
CA THR A 26 -9.37 2.77 -15.22
C THR A 26 -9.83 1.38 -15.69
N GLU A 27 -10.21 1.21 -16.97
CA GLU A 27 -10.54 -0.11 -17.51
C GLU A 27 -9.36 -1.09 -17.37
N HIS A 28 -8.15 -0.63 -17.72
CA HIS A 28 -6.95 -1.44 -17.63
C HIS A 28 -6.56 -1.76 -16.18
N ASP A 29 -6.62 -0.79 -15.27
CA ASP A 29 -6.31 -0.99 -13.85
C ASP A 29 -7.28 -1.98 -13.18
N LEU A 30 -8.59 -1.88 -13.47
CA LEU A 30 -9.58 -2.86 -12.99
C LEU A 30 -9.36 -4.26 -13.58
N ALA A 31 -8.83 -4.36 -14.80
CA ALA A 31 -8.45 -5.64 -15.38
C ALA A 31 -7.20 -6.22 -14.71
N VAL A 32 -6.18 -5.40 -14.42
CA VAL A 32 -4.97 -5.78 -13.65
C VAL A 32 -5.39 -6.34 -12.29
N LEU A 33 -6.21 -5.60 -11.55
CA LEU A 33 -6.69 -6.02 -10.23
C LEU A 33 -7.33 -7.42 -10.27
N ARG A 34 -8.16 -7.71 -11.28
CA ARG A 34 -8.82 -9.01 -11.44
C ARG A 34 -7.85 -10.13 -11.85
N LEU A 35 -6.91 -9.84 -12.74
CA LEU A 35 -5.92 -10.80 -13.22
C LEU A 35 -4.96 -11.20 -12.10
N ASP A 36 -4.44 -10.21 -11.38
CA ASP A 36 -3.56 -10.40 -10.23
C ASP A 36 -4.33 -11.12 -9.12
N ALA A 37 -5.58 -10.73 -8.83
CA ALA A 37 -6.51 -11.44 -7.93
C ALA A 37 -6.55 -12.94 -8.17
N ALA A 38 -6.73 -13.34 -9.42
CA ALA A 38 -6.73 -14.74 -9.80
C ALA A 38 -5.32 -15.38 -9.73
N ALA A 39 -4.24 -14.64 -9.97
CA ALA A 39 -2.87 -15.14 -9.86
C ALA A 39 -2.47 -15.41 -8.41
N HIS A 40 -2.60 -14.42 -7.50
CA HIS A 40 -2.15 -14.63 -6.11
C HIS A 40 -2.99 -15.67 -5.37
N ARG A 41 -4.30 -15.80 -5.69
CA ARG A 41 -5.13 -16.90 -5.15
C ARG A 41 -4.60 -18.27 -5.56
N ARG A 42 -4.13 -18.43 -6.80
CA ARG A 42 -3.51 -19.69 -7.26
C ARG A 42 -2.15 -19.93 -6.61
N ALA A 43 -1.39 -18.87 -6.36
CA ALA A 43 -0.09 -18.94 -5.69
C ALA A 43 -0.21 -19.10 -4.15
N GLY A 44 -1.41 -18.96 -3.57
CA GLY A 44 -1.64 -19.08 -2.14
C GLY A 44 -0.87 -18.03 -1.32
N LEU A 45 -0.78 -16.79 -1.82
CA LEU A 45 -0.19 -15.67 -1.08
C LEU A 45 -1.10 -15.26 0.09
N GLY A 46 -0.50 -14.87 1.22
CA GLY A 46 -1.24 -14.51 2.43
C GLY A 46 -1.50 -15.70 3.36
N GLY A 47 -0.66 -16.72 3.30
CA GLY A 47 -0.66 -17.79 4.29
C GLY A 47 -0.25 -17.27 5.67
N ARG A 48 -0.50 -18.06 6.73
CA ARG A 48 -0.17 -17.66 8.11
C ARG A 48 1.27 -17.20 8.31
N ARG A 49 2.24 -17.83 7.62
CA ARG A 49 3.65 -17.43 7.70
C ARG A 49 3.90 -16.08 7.04
N ASP A 50 3.28 -15.85 5.87
CA ASP A 50 3.41 -14.59 5.14
C ASP A 50 2.89 -13.43 6.00
N LEU A 51 1.71 -13.60 6.60
CA LEU A 51 1.11 -12.57 7.45
C LEU A 51 1.89 -12.36 8.76
N ALA A 52 2.36 -13.43 9.40
CA ALA A 52 3.15 -13.33 10.62
C ALA A 52 4.46 -12.56 10.42
N LEU A 53 5.12 -12.74 9.27
CA LEU A 53 6.31 -11.97 8.92
C LEU A 53 5.99 -10.47 8.78
N ILE A 54 4.87 -10.13 8.11
CA ILE A 54 4.46 -8.74 7.94
C ILE A 54 4.11 -8.11 9.30
N GLU A 55 3.40 -8.83 10.16
CA GLU A 55 3.08 -8.40 11.52
C GLU A 55 4.34 -8.18 12.37
N GLU A 56 5.32 -9.07 12.27
CA GLU A 56 6.61 -8.95 12.95
C GLU A 56 7.36 -7.69 12.52
N VAL A 57 7.52 -7.46 11.21
CA VAL A 57 8.20 -6.26 10.69
C VAL A 57 7.44 -5.00 11.06
N ALA A 58 6.11 -5.01 10.99
CA ALA A 58 5.30 -3.87 11.39
C ALA A 58 5.53 -3.51 12.87
N ALA A 59 5.60 -4.50 13.76
CA ALA A 59 5.93 -4.28 15.16
C ALA A 59 7.34 -3.68 15.33
N GLU A 60 8.34 -4.21 14.62
CA GLU A 60 9.72 -3.69 14.68
C GLU A 60 9.85 -2.25 14.17
N VAL A 61 9.06 -1.87 13.16
CA VAL A 61 8.99 -0.48 12.68
C VAL A 61 8.39 0.42 13.75
N LEU A 62 7.26 0.02 14.34
CA LEU A 62 6.59 0.78 15.39
C LEU A 62 7.47 0.96 16.64
N ASP A 63 8.18 -0.08 17.06
CA ASP A 63 9.08 -0.05 18.22
C ASP A 63 10.29 0.89 18.04
N ARG A 64 10.68 1.16 16.78
CA ARG A 64 11.79 2.08 16.45
C ARG A 64 11.35 3.53 16.26
N LEU A 65 10.05 3.81 16.19
CA LEU A 65 9.56 5.18 16.03
C LEU A 65 9.96 6.04 17.24
N PRO A 66 10.46 7.27 17.03
CA PRO A 66 10.71 8.18 18.14
C PRO A 66 9.42 8.50 18.92
N GLU A 67 9.53 8.65 20.24
CA GLU A 67 8.40 8.81 21.18
C GLU A 67 7.31 9.83 20.75
N PRO A 68 7.65 11.01 20.18
CA PRO A 68 6.62 11.94 19.70
C PRO A 68 5.77 11.40 18.55
N PHE A 69 6.29 10.48 17.73
CA PHE A 69 5.55 9.85 16.64
C PHE A 69 4.78 8.62 17.14
N ALA A 70 5.43 7.75 17.91
CA ALA A 70 4.81 6.56 18.47
C ALA A 70 3.54 6.89 19.27
N SER A 71 3.60 7.91 20.14
CA SER A 71 2.46 8.36 20.95
C SER A 71 1.28 8.90 20.14
N ARG A 72 1.52 9.51 18.97
CA ARG A 72 0.45 10.05 18.10
C ARG A 72 -0.11 9.01 17.13
N LEU A 73 0.65 7.95 16.88
CA LEU A 73 0.23 6.83 16.03
C LEU A 73 -0.55 5.75 16.80
N HIS A 74 -0.56 5.78 18.14
CA HIS A 74 -1.10 4.69 18.98
C HIS A 74 -2.56 4.27 18.70
N ASP A 75 -3.39 5.18 18.20
CA ASP A 75 -4.80 4.92 17.85
C ASP A 75 -5.01 4.64 16.34
N VAL A 76 -3.94 4.58 15.55
CA VAL A 76 -3.98 4.33 14.10
C VAL A 76 -3.67 2.86 13.84
N PRO A 77 -4.67 2.02 13.53
CA PRO A 77 -4.43 0.61 13.22
C PRO A 77 -3.66 0.44 11.90
N ILE A 78 -2.72 -0.51 11.91
CA ILE A 78 -2.16 -1.09 10.68
C ILE A 78 -3.05 -2.28 10.30
N VAL A 79 -3.60 -2.26 9.09
CA VAL A 79 -4.52 -3.26 8.57
C VAL A 79 -3.88 -3.99 7.39
N LEU A 80 -3.91 -5.31 7.42
CA LEU A 80 -3.45 -6.14 6.31
C LEU A 80 -4.62 -6.45 5.38
N GLU A 81 -4.58 -5.92 4.16
CA GLU A 81 -5.52 -6.26 3.10
C GLU A 81 -4.78 -6.95 1.95
N PRO A 82 -5.41 -7.86 1.19
CA PRO A 82 -4.69 -8.51 0.11
C PRO A 82 -4.30 -7.50 -0.98
N ARG A 83 -5.19 -6.56 -1.30
CA ARG A 83 -5.08 -5.60 -2.42
C ARG A 83 -5.99 -4.39 -2.21
N PRO A 84 -5.77 -3.30 -2.98
CA PRO A 84 -6.71 -2.20 -3.08
C PRO A 84 -8.12 -2.64 -3.46
N GLY A 85 -9.14 -1.95 -2.92
CA GLY A 85 -10.53 -2.19 -3.28
C GLY A 85 -10.87 -1.68 -4.70
N GLU A 86 -11.84 -2.33 -5.37
CA GLU A 86 -12.27 -1.93 -6.72
C GLU A 86 -12.73 -0.46 -6.80
N ALA A 87 -13.34 0.07 -5.74
CA ALA A 87 -13.84 1.45 -5.71
C ALA A 87 -12.71 2.49 -5.82
N ILE A 88 -11.65 2.34 -5.02
CA ILE A 88 -10.52 3.28 -5.06
C ILE A 88 -9.71 3.13 -6.35
N VAL A 89 -9.60 1.90 -6.89
CA VAL A 89 -8.96 1.68 -8.20
C VAL A 89 -9.77 2.32 -9.33
N ALA A 90 -11.10 2.28 -9.25
CA ALA A 90 -11.96 2.95 -10.23
C ALA A 90 -11.76 4.48 -10.22
N GLU A 91 -11.43 5.05 -9.06
CA GLU A 91 -11.07 6.47 -8.88
C GLU A 91 -9.63 6.79 -9.32
N GLY A 92 -8.85 5.80 -9.72
CA GLY A 92 -7.48 5.96 -10.22
C GLY A 92 -6.38 5.62 -9.24
N PHE A 93 -6.72 4.98 -8.11
CA PHE A 93 -5.72 4.40 -7.24
C PHE A 93 -5.00 3.24 -7.93
N ASP A 94 -3.70 3.13 -7.69
CA ASP A 94 -2.88 2.10 -8.30
C ASP A 94 -3.27 0.69 -7.80
N PRO A 95 -3.70 -0.25 -8.67
CA PRO A 95 -4.07 -1.61 -8.25
C PRO A 95 -2.89 -2.41 -7.67
N ARG A 96 -1.63 -2.01 -7.94
CA ARG A 96 -0.40 -2.68 -7.47
C ARG A 96 0.31 -1.93 -6.35
N ALA A 97 -0.29 -0.89 -5.77
CA ALA A 97 0.26 -0.20 -4.60
C ALA A 97 0.56 -1.18 -3.44
N PHE A 98 1.58 -0.87 -2.64
CA PHE A 98 1.98 -1.67 -1.48
C PHE A 98 1.35 -1.20 -0.18
N GLY A 99 1.04 0.09 -0.07
CA GLY A 99 0.45 0.71 1.11
C GLY A 99 -0.63 1.73 0.75
N LEU A 100 -1.40 2.11 1.75
CA LEU A 100 -2.31 3.25 1.70
C LEU A 100 -2.59 3.79 3.10
N PHE A 101 -2.29 5.06 3.31
CA PHE A 101 -2.84 5.85 4.41
C PHE A 101 -4.26 6.34 4.06
N GLU A 102 -5.25 5.96 4.89
CA GLU A 102 -6.64 6.43 4.78
C GLU A 102 -7.03 7.25 6.00
N GLY A 103 -7.70 8.37 5.77
CA GLY A 103 -8.30 9.19 6.82
C GLY A 103 -7.66 10.58 6.95
N PRO A 104 -8.06 11.34 7.98
CA PRO A 104 -7.40 12.58 8.34
C PRO A 104 -5.97 12.34 8.84
N ASP A 105 -5.04 13.19 8.40
CA ASP A 105 -3.67 13.28 8.93
C ASP A 105 -3.66 13.74 10.41
N ASP A 106 -2.48 13.75 11.04
CA ASP A 106 -2.27 14.19 12.43
C ASP A 106 -2.65 15.67 12.67
N HIS A 107 -2.93 16.43 11.60
CA HIS A 107 -3.41 17.81 11.64
C HIS A 107 -4.91 17.94 11.32
N GLY A 108 -5.61 16.81 11.15
CA GLY A 108 -7.03 16.75 10.82
C GLY A 108 -7.35 17.11 9.36
N ARG A 109 -6.35 17.19 8.48
CA ARG A 109 -6.52 17.46 7.04
C ARG A 109 -6.69 16.15 6.28
N ARG A 110 -7.44 16.20 5.17
CA ARG A 110 -7.65 15.05 4.29
C ARG A 110 -6.98 15.29 2.95
N ARG A 111 -6.37 14.25 2.37
CA ARG A 111 -5.80 14.31 1.01
C ARG A 111 -6.86 14.21 -0.09
N ILE A 112 -8.05 13.71 0.23
CA ILE A 112 -9.18 13.57 -0.70
C ILE A 112 -10.37 14.40 -0.18
N ASP A 113 -10.94 15.24 -1.05
CA ASP A 113 -12.12 16.06 -0.75
C ASP A 113 -13.35 15.15 -0.55
N GLY A 114 -13.86 15.07 0.69
CA GLY A 114 -15.06 14.30 1.01
C GLY A 114 -15.30 14.12 2.51
N ILE A 115 -16.58 13.95 2.89
CA ILE A 115 -16.99 13.51 4.24
C ILE A 115 -16.91 11.98 4.24
N ASP A 116 -15.70 11.43 4.28
CA ASP A 116 -15.54 9.99 4.45
C ASP A 116 -15.35 9.65 5.93
N PRO A 117 -16.34 9.05 6.62
CA PRO A 117 -16.22 8.72 8.03
C PRO A 117 -15.28 7.54 8.31
N ARG A 118 -14.55 7.04 7.30
CA ARG A 118 -13.55 5.97 7.48
C ARG A 118 -12.56 6.33 8.60
N PRO A 119 -12.33 5.40 9.55
CA PRO A 119 -11.34 5.60 10.61
C PRO A 119 -9.95 5.73 10.00
N THR A 120 -9.10 6.56 10.62
CA THR A 120 -7.69 6.68 10.24
C THR A 120 -7.02 5.32 10.34
N ARG A 121 -6.36 4.87 9.27
CA ARG A 121 -5.64 3.59 9.24
C ARG A 121 -4.50 3.62 8.24
N ILE A 122 -3.52 2.76 8.48
CA ILE A 122 -2.48 2.42 7.50
C ILE A 122 -2.82 1.04 6.95
N VAL A 123 -2.99 0.91 5.65
CA VAL A 123 -3.27 -0.36 4.98
C VAL A 123 -2.00 -0.87 4.33
N VAL A 124 -1.66 -2.13 4.55
CA VAL A 124 -0.58 -2.83 3.85
C VAL A 124 -1.20 -3.86 2.92
N PHE A 125 -0.91 -3.76 1.62
CA PHE A 125 -1.41 -4.65 0.58
C PHE A 125 -0.53 -5.89 0.45
N PHE A 126 -0.70 -6.84 1.37
CA PHE A 126 0.23 -7.97 1.54
C PHE A 126 0.40 -8.82 0.28
N ALA A 127 -0.63 -9.01 -0.53
CA ALA A 127 -0.52 -9.88 -1.70
C ALA A 127 0.31 -9.21 -2.81
N ASN A 128 0.23 -7.87 -2.93
CA ASN A 128 1.06 -7.11 -3.86
C ASN A 128 2.54 -7.15 -3.45
N LEU A 129 2.85 -6.99 -2.16
CA LEU A 129 4.21 -7.13 -1.64
C LEU A 129 4.78 -8.53 -1.90
N LEU A 130 4.03 -9.58 -1.55
CA LEU A 130 4.47 -10.97 -1.73
C LEU A 130 4.63 -11.37 -3.21
N ASP A 131 3.89 -10.73 -4.11
CA ASP A 131 4.01 -10.99 -5.55
C ASP A 131 5.22 -10.28 -6.15
N ALA A 132 5.52 -9.06 -5.69
CA ALA A 132 6.64 -8.26 -6.19
C ALA A 132 8.00 -8.72 -5.63
N PHE A 133 8.07 -9.05 -4.35
CA PHE A 133 9.32 -9.38 -3.64
C PHE A 133 9.42 -10.86 -3.27
N GLY A 134 8.41 -11.66 -3.60
CA GLY A 134 8.36 -13.07 -3.26
C GLY A 134 8.16 -13.31 -1.77
N ARG A 135 8.70 -14.43 -1.29
CA ARG A 135 8.73 -14.81 0.13
C ARG A 135 10.17 -14.89 0.63
N ASP A 136 11.05 -14.10 0.02
CA ASP A 136 12.41 -13.92 0.48
C ASP A 136 12.37 -13.00 1.69
N ASP A 137 12.87 -13.47 2.82
CA ASP A 137 12.72 -12.78 4.10
C ASP A 137 13.52 -11.47 4.12
N GLU A 138 14.57 -11.26 3.31
CA GLU A 138 15.36 -10.01 3.35
C GLU A 138 14.68 -8.88 2.55
N ASP A 139 14.52 -9.05 1.23
CA ASP A 139 13.93 -8.06 0.33
C ASP A 139 12.49 -7.68 0.74
N LEU A 140 11.71 -8.67 1.19
CA LEU A 140 10.33 -8.42 1.62
C LEU A 140 10.30 -7.58 2.90
N ARG A 141 11.19 -7.84 3.87
CA ARG A 141 11.24 -7.07 5.13
C ARG A 141 11.61 -5.62 4.86
N GLU A 142 12.64 -5.39 4.04
CA GLU A 142 13.05 -4.05 3.64
C GLU A 142 11.87 -3.31 3.00
N GLN A 143 11.17 -3.95 2.07
CA GLN A 143 10.05 -3.28 1.42
C GLN A 143 8.85 -3.03 2.36
N ILE A 144 8.53 -3.95 3.28
CA ILE A 144 7.48 -3.72 4.28
C ILE A 144 7.81 -2.48 5.12
N GLU A 145 9.07 -2.37 5.57
CA GLU A 145 9.55 -1.21 6.33
C GLU A 145 9.41 0.09 5.54
N ILE A 146 9.95 0.12 4.32
CA ILE A 146 9.85 1.28 3.42
C ILE A 146 8.38 1.68 3.23
N THR A 147 7.50 0.72 2.97
CA THR A 147 6.08 0.97 2.76
C THR A 147 5.43 1.57 4.00
N LEU A 148 5.68 1.00 5.18
CA LEU A 148 5.11 1.51 6.43
C LEU A 148 5.60 2.92 6.76
N LEU A 149 6.91 3.17 6.62
CA LEU A 149 7.49 4.48 6.89
C LEU A 149 6.94 5.56 5.94
N HIS A 150 6.72 5.23 4.66
CA HIS A 150 6.04 6.14 3.73
C HIS A 150 4.62 6.48 4.16
N GLU A 151 3.79 5.48 4.51
CA GLU A 151 2.41 5.74 4.93
C GLU A 151 2.33 6.45 6.29
N ILE A 152 3.25 6.16 7.21
CA ILE A 152 3.41 6.90 8.47
C ILE A 152 3.82 8.35 8.19
N GLY A 153 4.72 8.57 7.24
CA GLY A 153 5.09 9.90 6.77
C GLY A 153 3.86 10.68 6.28
N HIS A 154 3.04 10.05 5.44
CA HIS A 154 1.76 10.63 4.99
C HIS A 154 0.81 10.96 6.14
N TYR A 155 0.70 10.12 7.17
CA TYR A 155 -0.09 10.42 8.35
C TYR A 155 0.40 11.68 9.09
N PHE A 156 1.72 11.90 9.16
CA PHE A 156 2.30 13.08 9.80
C PHE A 156 2.40 14.30 8.87
N GLY A 157 1.96 14.19 7.62
CA GLY A 157 2.11 15.25 6.61
C GLY A 157 3.58 15.51 6.24
N LEU A 158 4.43 14.49 6.39
CA LEU A 158 5.85 14.52 6.03
C LEU A 158 6.04 14.06 4.58
N ASP A 159 7.02 14.65 3.90
CA ASP A 159 7.58 14.13 2.66
C ASP A 159 8.70 13.10 2.92
N GLU A 160 9.18 12.44 1.86
CA GLU A 160 10.24 11.41 1.95
C GLU A 160 11.52 11.97 2.59
N ASP A 161 11.95 13.17 2.19
CA ASP A 161 13.15 13.83 2.73
C ASP A 161 13.02 14.10 4.24
N GLN A 162 11.83 14.44 4.70
CA GLN A 162 11.53 14.67 6.11
C GLN A 162 11.50 13.37 6.93
N VAL A 163 11.03 12.26 6.36
CA VAL A 163 11.10 10.94 7.00
C VAL A 163 12.57 10.52 7.16
N ASP A 164 13.39 10.68 6.12
CA ASP A 164 14.83 10.39 6.15
C ASP A 164 15.55 11.21 7.22
N ALA A 165 15.23 12.50 7.34
CA ALA A 165 15.84 13.40 8.32
C ALA A 165 15.56 13.01 9.79
N LEU A 166 14.53 12.19 10.04
CA LEU A 166 14.17 11.68 11.36
C LEU A 166 14.92 10.39 11.74
N GLY A 167 15.78 9.88 10.85
CA GLY A 167 16.53 8.64 11.06
C GLY A 167 15.67 7.38 10.93
N LEU A 168 14.56 7.48 10.20
CA LEU A 168 13.66 6.38 9.88
C LEU A 168 14.12 5.73 8.57
N ARG A 169 15.14 4.86 8.63
CA ARG A 169 15.60 4.02 7.51
C ARG A 169 16.21 2.72 8.03
#